data_AF-A0A2N4U900-F1
#
_entry.id   AF-A0A2N4U900-F1
#
_cell.length_a   1.000
_cell.length_b   1.000
_cell.length_c   1.000
_cell.angle_alpha   90.00
_cell.angle_beta   90.00
_cell.angle_gamma   90.00
#
_symmetry.space_group_name_H-M   'P 1'
#
loop_
_entity.id
_entity.type
_entity.pdbx_description
1 polymer ?
#
loop_
_entity_poly.entity_id
_entity_poly.type
_entity_poly.pdbx_seq_one_letter_code
_entity_poly.pdbx_strand_id
1 'polypeptide(L)'
;MKQFNTPVRHRSKVLAAWLAFLLGVVGAHWWYMGRRGAWLLTAFALVMLGLTRLYPVWWDSPPFLILIVPIAAGFIEALVFALMADEKFDAKYNPGSGIATRTGWNAVIAAIVTTFVGGSVLMFGIALIVVHVYTAMGWLDGYVL
;
A
#
# COMPACT_ATOMS: atom_id res chain seq x y z
N MET A 1 -33.55 -29.90 11.61
CA MET A 1 -32.57 -28.90 12.07
C MET A 1 -32.45 -27.82 11.01
N LYS A 2 -32.90 -26.58 11.28
CA LYS A 2 -32.61 -25.46 10.39
C LYS A 2 -31.13 -25.13 10.56
N GLN A 3 -30.31 -25.40 9.55
CA GLN A 3 -28.92 -24.93 9.53
C GLN A 3 -28.98 -23.40 9.53
N PHE A 4 -28.63 -22.78 10.66
CA PHE A 4 -28.36 -21.36 10.70
C PHE A 4 -27.06 -21.14 9.93
N ASN A 5 -27.18 -20.95 8.61
CA ASN A 5 -26.06 -20.57 7.79
C ASN A 5 -25.71 -19.13 8.18
N THR A 6 -24.76 -18.96 9.10
CA THR A 6 -24.26 -17.63 9.47
C THR A 6 -23.86 -16.92 8.19
N PRO A 7 -24.48 -15.79 7.83
CA PRO A 7 -24.17 -15.13 6.56
C PRO A 7 -22.68 -14.79 6.55
N VAL A 8 -21.96 -15.34 5.57
CA VAL A 8 -20.54 -15.05 5.38
C VAL A 8 -20.42 -13.55 5.09
N ARG A 9 -19.68 -12.83 5.93
CA ARG A 9 -19.52 -11.37 5.80
C ARG A 9 -18.88 -11.05 4.45
N HIS A 10 -19.65 -10.42 3.58
CA HIS A 10 -19.17 -9.97 2.28
C HIS A 10 -18.22 -8.77 2.43
N ARG A 11 -17.06 -8.83 1.78
CA ARG A 11 -16.01 -7.82 1.81
C ARG A 11 -15.96 -7.07 0.48
N SER A 12 -15.75 -5.77 0.56
CA SER A 12 -15.60 -4.87 -0.59
C SER A 12 -14.15 -4.80 -1.05
N LYS A 13 -13.95 -5.17 -2.31
CA LYS A 13 -12.68 -5.02 -3.04
C LYS A 13 -12.20 -3.57 -3.11
N VAL A 14 -13.12 -2.63 -3.33
CA VAL A 14 -12.82 -1.18 -3.42
C VAL A 14 -12.28 -0.67 -2.09
N LEU A 15 -12.88 -1.07 -0.97
CA LEU A 15 -12.39 -0.67 0.34
C LEU A 15 -11.01 -1.26 0.63
N ALA A 16 -10.76 -2.52 0.25
CA ALA A 16 -9.44 -3.12 0.37
C ALA A 16 -8.37 -2.36 -0.43
N ALA A 17 -8.69 -1.91 -1.65
CA ALA A 17 -7.80 -1.13 -2.49
C ALA A 17 -7.46 0.24 -1.87
N TRP A 18 -8.47 0.99 -1.40
CA TRP A 18 -8.24 2.29 -0.76
C TRP A 18 -7.49 2.18 0.56
N LEU A 19 -7.76 1.15 1.36
CA LEU A 19 -7.01 0.89 2.59
C LEU A 19 -5.54 0.55 2.30
N ALA A 20 -5.28 -0.21 1.24
CA ALA A 20 -3.91 -0.52 0.83
C ALA A 20 -3.18 0.72 0.31
N PHE A 21 -3.87 1.60 -0.43
CA PHE A 21 -3.31 2.85 -0.95
C PHE A 21 -2.98 3.85 0.18
N LEU A 22 -3.93 4.12 1.08
CA LEU A 22 -3.77 5.15 2.10
C LEU A 22 -2.99 4.68 3.33
N LEU A 23 -3.19 3.42 3.72
CA LEU A 23 -2.77 2.87 5.01
C LEU A 23 -2.00 1.55 4.83
N GLY A 24 -1.41 1.34 3.65
CA GLY A 24 -0.64 0.15 3.33
C GLY A 24 0.57 -0.05 4.24
N VAL A 25 1.22 1.05 4.65
CA VAL A 25 2.40 1.03 5.54
C VAL A 25 2.11 0.36 6.89
N VAL A 26 0.90 0.55 7.43
CA VAL A 26 0.45 -0.07 8.69
C VAL A 26 -0.32 -1.38 8.46
N GLY A 27 -0.57 -1.76 7.21
CA GLY A 27 -1.29 -3.00 6.88
C GLY A 27 -2.80 -2.95 7.13
N ALA A 28 -3.46 -1.80 7.02
CA ALA A 28 -4.90 -1.68 7.31
C ALA A 28 -5.76 -2.59 6.43
N HIS A 29 -5.37 -2.78 5.18
CA HIS A 29 -6.02 -3.73 4.27
C HIS A 29 -5.82 -5.19 4.69
N TRP A 30 -4.72 -5.54 5.35
CA TRP A 30 -4.52 -6.89 5.91
C TRP A 30 -5.45 -7.15 7.08
N TRP A 31 -5.67 -6.14 7.93
CA TRP A 31 -6.68 -6.20 8.99
C TRP A 31 -8.09 -6.34 8.43
N TYR A 32 -8.43 -5.55 7.43
CA TYR A 32 -9.71 -5.65 6.73
C TYR A 32 -9.94 -7.04 6.14
N MET A 33 -8.88 -7.65 5.60
CA MET A 33 -8.91 -9.00 5.02
C MET A 33 -8.72 -10.12 6.06
N GLY A 34 -8.59 -9.81 7.35
CA GLY A 34 -8.41 -10.80 8.41
C GLY A 34 -7.18 -11.69 8.22
N ARG A 35 -6.09 -11.16 7.63
CA ARG A 35 -4.84 -11.91 7.45
C ARG A 35 -4.15 -12.08 8.81
N ARG A 36 -3.71 -13.30 9.14
CA ARG A 36 -3.03 -13.61 10.42
C ARG A 36 -1.78 -12.76 10.69
N GLY A 37 -1.11 -12.28 9.65
CA GLY A 37 0.09 -11.44 9.75
C GLY A 37 -0.17 -9.92 9.79
N ALA A 38 -1.43 -9.46 9.85
CA ALA A 38 -1.74 -8.03 9.82
C ALA A 38 -1.07 -7.26 10.98
N TRP A 39 -1.10 -7.84 12.18
CA TRP A 39 -0.52 -7.24 13.37
C TRP A 39 1.01 -7.11 13.30
N LEU A 40 1.71 -8.04 12.65
CA LEU A 40 3.16 -7.99 12.49
C LEU A 40 3.57 -6.76 11.67
N LEU A 41 2.87 -6.54 10.55
CA LEU A 41 3.11 -5.38 9.69
C LEU A 41 2.82 -4.07 10.44
N THR A 42 1.71 -4.00 11.18
CA THR A 42 1.40 -2.81 11.99
C THR A 42 2.44 -2.57 13.09
N ALA A 43 2.81 -3.61 13.83
CA ALA A 43 3.81 -3.51 14.91
C ALA A 43 5.16 -3.07 14.34
N PHE A 44 5.60 -3.68 13.24
CA PHE A 44 6.81 -3.28 12.53
C PHE A 44 6.77 -1.80 12.13
N ALA A 45 5.67 -1.35 11.53
CA ALA A 45 5.50 0.03 11.11
C ALA A 45 5.59 1.01 12.29
N LEU A 46 4.91 0.71 13.39
CA LEU A 46 4.92 1.53 14.61
C LEU A 46 6.30 1.57 15.26
N VAL A 47 7.02 0.45 15.33
CA VAL A 47 8.38 0.39 15.87
C VAL A 47 9.31 1.25 15.01
N MET A 48 9.30 1.09 13.69
CA MET A 48 10.14 1.89 12.81
C MET A 48 9.82 3.39 12.91
N LEU A 49 8.54 3.76 12.91
CA LEU A 49 8.11 5.16 13.10
C LEU A 49 8.55 5.71 14.46
N GLY A 50 8.52 4.90 15.52
CA GLY A 50 9.05 5.26 16.83
C GLY A 50 10.56 5.50 16.80
N LEU A 51 11.31 4.62 16.13
CA LEU A 51 12.77 4.75 15.99
C LEU A 51 13.19 6.00 15.20
N THR A 52 12.36 6.49 14.27
CA THR A 52 12.66 7.76 13.56
C THR A 52 12.83 8.95 14.51
N ARG A 53 12.21 8.91 15.70
CA ARG A 53 12.30 9.96 16.72
C ARG A 53 13.68 10.08 17.36
N LEU A 54 14.55 9.09 17.17
CA LEU A 54 15.93 9.11 17.65
C LEU A 54 16.88 9.88 16.72
N TYR A 55 16.41 10.26 15.53
CA TYR A 55 17.21 10.95 14.52
C TYR A 55 16.79 12.42 14.43
N PRO A 56 17.74 13.33 14.16
CA PRO A 56 17.44 14.76 14.00
C PRO A 56 16.52 15.03 12.81
N VAL A 57 16.64 14.21 11.76
CA VAL A 57 15.81 14.28 10.56
C VAL A 57 15.07 12.95 10.40
N TRP A 58 13.76 12.96 10.59
CA TRP A 58 12.96 11.73 10.62
C TRP A 58 12.87 11.04 9.25
N TRP A 59 12.79 11.80 8.16
CA TRP A 59 12.66 11.29 6.79
C TRP A 59 13.99 10.81 6.20
N ASP A 60 15.12 11.26 6.75
CA ASP A 60 16.47 10.83 6.39
C ASP A 60 17.04 9.90 7.47
N SER A 61 16.19 9.03 8.01
CA SER A 61 16.58 8.05 9.02
C SER A 61 16.51 6.63 8.46
N PRO A 62 17.45 5.73 8.79
CA PRO A 62 17.38 4.34 8.36
C PRO A 62 16.04 3.66 8.65
N PRO A 63 15.37 3.86 9.81
CA PRO A 63 14.05 3.30 10.07
C PRO A 63 12.97 3.77 9.08
N PHE A 64 12.99 5.06 8.69
CA PHE A 64 12.04 5.57 7.71
C PHE A 64 12.32 5.04 6.30
N LEU A 65 13.60 4.96 5.90
CA LEU A 65 13.97 4.41 4.60
C LEU A 65 13.53 2.95 4.45
N ILE A 66 13.60 2.16 5.53
CA ILE A 66 13.07 0.79 5.55
C ILE A 66 11.54 0.76 5.37
N LEU A 67 10.80 1.77 5.87
CA LEU A 67 9.34 1.86 5.69
C LEU A 67 8.91 2.10 4.24
N ILE A 68 9.80 2.52 3.35
CA ILE A 68 9.51 2.61 1.92
C ILE A 68 9.08 1.24 1.36
N VAL A 69 9.63 0.14 1.89
CA VAL A 69 9.28 -1.22 1.45
C VAL A 69 7.79 -1.55 1.68
N PRO A 70 7.23 -1.46 2.91
CA PRO A 70 5.81 -1.68 3.12
C PRO A 70 4.92 -0.60 2.48
N ILE A 71 5.39 0.64 2.30
CA ILE A 71 4.67 1.67 1.52
C ILE A 71 4.49 1.21 0.07
N ALA A 72 5.59 0.80 -0.58
CA ALA A 72 5.57 0.31 -1.96
C ALA A 72 4.71 -0.96 -2.09
N ALA A 73 4.82 -1.89 -1.14
CA ALA A 73 3.95 -3.07 -1.08
C ALA A 73 2.47 -2.69 -0.97
N GLY A 74 2.13 -1.65 -0.20
CA GLY A 74 0.79 -1.07 -0.10
C GLY A 74 0.25 -0.60 -1.45
N PHE A 75 1.03 0.18 -2.20
CA PHE A 75 0.64 0.62 -3.56
C PHE A 75 0.44 -0.56 -4.52
N ILE A 76 1.33 -1.55 -4.49
CA ILE A 76 1.19 -2.75 -5.31
C ILE A 76 -0.09 -3.51 -4.94
N GLU A 77 -0.33 -3.73 -3.64
CA GLU A 77 -1.55 -4.41 -3.19
C GLU A 77 -2.82 -3.61 -3.53
N ALA A 78 -2.78 -2.28 -3.47
CA ALA A 78 -3.89 -1.43 -3.90
C ALA A 78 -4.24 -1.64 -5.38
N LEU A 79 -3.24 -1.70 -6.27
CA LEU A 79 -3.44 -2.03 -7.69
C LEU A 79 -3.94 -3.45 -7.88
N VAL A 80 -3.38 -4.42 -7.15
CA VAL A 80 -3.83 -5.81 -7.19
C VAL A 80 -5.30 -5.89 -6.79
N PHE A 81 -5.72 -5.24 -5.70
CA PHE A 81 -7.13 -5.22 -5.32
C PHE A 81 -7.99 -4.45 -6.29
N ALA A 82 -7.57 -3.31 -6.81
CA ALA A 82 -8.36 -2.53 -7.76
C ALA A 82 -8.60 -3.28 -9.08
N LEU A 83 -7.57 -3.96 -9.59
CA LEU A 83 -7.56 -4.59 -10.92
C LEU A 83 -7.91 -6.09 -10.91
N MET A 84 -8.00 -6.73 -9.74
CA MET A 84 -8.39 -8.14 -9.63
C MET A 84 -9.81 -8.35 -10.18
N ALA A 85 -10.02 -9.34 -11.05
CA ALA A 85 -11.38 -9.69 -11.51
C ALA A 85 -12.33 -9.98 -10.33
N ASP A 86 -13.59 -9.57 -10.44
CA ASP A 86 -14.53 -9.65 -9.32
C ASP A 86 -14.83 -11.10 -8.92
N GLU A 87 -14.92 -11.99 -9.90
CA GLU A 87 -15.12 -13.43 -9.69
C GLU A 87 -13.94 -14.04 -8.92
N LYS A 88 -12.72 -13.61 -9.26
CA LYS A 88 -11.49 -14.05 -8.58
C LYS A 88 -11.42 -13.52 -7.16
N PHE A 89 -11.86 -12.28 -6.93
CA PHE A 89 -11.92 -11.69 -5.59
C PHE A 89 -12.95 -12.43 -4.73
N ASP A 90 -14.14 -12.68 -5.26
CA ASP A 90 -15.20 -13.37 -4.54
C ASP A 90 -14.84 -14.81 -4.19
N ALA A 91 -14.26 -15.55 -5.13
CA ALA A 91 -13.78 -16.91 -4.88
C ALA A 91 -12.74 -16.97 -3.75
N LYS A 92 -11.90 -15.93 -3.63
CA LYS A 92 -10.81 -15.89 -2.65
C LYS A 92 -11.25 -15.36 -1.28
N TYR A 93 -12.09 -14.33 -1.23
CA TYR A 93 -12.36 -13.57 -0.01
C TYR A 93 -13.82 -13.58 0.43
N ASN A 94 -14.75 -13.94 -0.45
CA ASN A 94 -16.19 -14.04 -0.18
C ASN A 94 -16.77 -15.44 -0.47
N PRO A 95 -16.07 -16.56 -0.18
CA PRO A 95 -16.60 -17.89 -0.50
C PRO A 95 -17.92 -18.12 0.26
N GLY A 96 -18.98 -18.46 -0.48
CA GLY A 96 -20.29 -18.73 0.10
C GLY A 96 -21.08 -17.51 0.56
N SER A 97 -20.69 -16.28 0.19
CA SER A 97 -21.48 -15.08 0.55
C SER A 97 -22.82 -14.98 -0.19
N GLY A 98 -22.97 -15.68 -1.32
CA GLY A 98 -24.18 -15.62 -2.17
C GLY A 98 -24.41 -14.27 -2.88
N ILE A 99 -23.54 -13.29 -2.63
CA ILE A 99 -23.55 -11.95 -3.23
C ILE A 99 -22.40 -11.87 -4.22
N ALA A 100 -22.72 -11.54 -5.48
CA ALA A 100 -21.71 -11.26 -6.49
C ALA A 100 -21.19 -9.83 -6.32
N THR A 101 -19.86 -9.67 -6.23
CA THR A 101 -19.20 -8.38 -6.30
C THR A 101 -19.40 -7.80 -7.70
N ARG A 102 -19.85 -6.54 -7.75
CA ARG A 102 -19.85 -5.73 -8.96
C ARG A 102 -19.08 -4.46 -8.68
N THR A 103 -17.81 -4.44 -9.06
CA THR A 103 -16.99 -3.23 -8.96
C THR A 103 -17.29 -2.30 -10.12
N GLY A 104 -17.60 -1.05 -9.79
CA GLY A 104 -17.77 0.03 -10.75
C GLY A 104 -16.52 0.90 -10.87
N TRP A 105 -16.74 2.12 -11.36
CA TRP A 105 -15.70 3.13 -11.56
C TRP A 105 -14.80 3.42 -10.34
N ASN A 106 -15.27 3.20 -9.12
CA ASN A 106 -14.48 3.43 -7.91
C ASN A 106 -13.19 2.60 -7.87
N ALA A 107 -13.20 1.36 -8.39
CA ALA A 107 -11.99 0.54 -8.48
C ALA A 107 -11.01 1.12 -9.52
N VAL A 108 -11.54 1.60 -10.65
CA VAL A 108 -10.75 2.26 -11.71
C VAL A 108 -10.09 3.54 -11.17
N ILE A 109 -10.84 4.37 -10.45
CA ILE A 109 -10.32 5.60 -9.83
C ILE A 109 -9.23 5.25 -8.82
N ALA A 110 -9.42 4.22 -7.99
CA ALA A 110 -8.38 3.77 -7.06
C ALA A 110 -7.10 3.35 -7.81
N ALA A 111 -7.21 2.65 -8.94
CA ALA A 111 -6.07 2.27 -9.78
C ALA A 111 -5.38 3.49 -10.40
N ILE A 112 -6.14 4.46 -10.95
CA ILE A 112 -5.60 5.69 -11.54
C ILE A 112 -4.83 6.47 -10.48
N VAL A 113 -5.45 6.75 -9.33
CA VAL A 113 -4.84 7.52 -8.25
C VAL A 113 -3.60 6.82 -7.71
N THR A 114 -3.69 5.50 -7.47
CA THR A 114 -2.55 4.71 -6.99
C THR A 114 -1.39 4.75 -7.99
N THR A 115 -1.66 4.59 -9.28
CA THR A 115 -0.63 4.60 -10.33
C THR A 115 -0.01 5.99 -10.47
N PHE A 116 -0.83 7.04 -10.48
CA PHE A 116 -0.35 8.41 -10.59
C PHE A 116 0.54 8.78 -9.40
N VAL A 117 0.03 8.63 -8.17
CA VAL A 117 0.77 8.99 -6.96
C VAL A 117 2.00 8.11 -6.77
N GLY A 118 1.85 6.79 -6.91
CA GLY A 118 2.96 5.85 -6.79
C GLY A 118 4.05 6.10 -7.83
N GLY A 119 3.67 6.36 -9.08
CA GLY A 119 4.58 6.72 -10.15
C GLY A 119 5.28 8.06 -9.93
N SER A 120 4.56 9.09 -9.47
CA SER A 120 5.15 10.39 -9.13
C SER A 120 6.17 10.28 -8.01
N VAL A 121 5.84 9.56 -6.93
CA VAL A 121 6.77 9.35 -5.79
C VAL A 121 8.00 8.56 -6.24
N LEU A 122 7.81 7.49 -7.01
CA LEU A 122 8.92 6.70 -7.56
C LEU A 122 9.83 7.55 -8.45
N MET A 123 9.26 8.29 -9.39
CA MET A 123 10.03 9.13 -10.30
C MET A 123 10.78 10.23 -9.55
N PHE A 124 10.12 10.87 -8.58
CA PHE A 124 10.75 11.88 -7.72
C PHE A 124 11.92 11.29 -6.92
N GLY A 125 11.74 10.11 -6.32
CA GLY A 125 12.81 9.41 -5.61
C GLY A 125 14.02 9.09 -6.48
N ILE A 126 13.78 8.57 -7.70
CA ILE A 126 14.85 8.32 -8.67
C ILE A 126 15.57 9.62 -9.04
N ALA A 127 14.84 10.70 -9.32
CA ALA A 127 15.43 11.99 -9.66
C ALA A 127 16.33 12.53 -8.52
N LEU A 128 15.89 12.43 -7.27
CA LEU A 128 16.70 12.83 -6.11
C LEU A 128 17.96 11.98 -5.96
N ILE A 129 17.88 10.67 -6.19
CA ILE A 129 19.04 9.78 -6.14
C ILE A 129 20.05 10.17 -7.22
N VAL A 130 19.59 10.44 -8.45
CA VAL A 130 20.46 10.87 -9.56
C VAL A 130 21.16 12.18 -9.22
N VAL A 131 20.42 13.18 -8.74
CA VAL A 131 20.99 14.48 -8.33
C VAL A 131 22.03 14.29 -7.24
N HIS A 132 21.74 13.47 -6.23
CA HIS A 132 22.66 13.18 -5.14
C HIS A 132 23.96 12.54 -5.64
N VAL A 133 23.85 11.50 -6.47
CA VAL A 133 25.00 10.77 -7.03
C VAL A 133 25.85 11.68 -7.93
N TYR A 134 25.22 12.50 -8.77
CA TYR A 134 25.94 13.41 -9.67
C TYR A 134 26.67 14.52 -8.89
N THR A 135 26.05 15.03 -7.84
CA THR A 135 26.68 15.99 -6.92
C THR A 135 27.89 15.35 -6.24
N ALA A 136 27.76 14.12 -5.72
CA ALA A 136 28.85 13.41 -5.05
C ALA A 136 30.05 13.12 -5.97
N MET A 137 29.83 12.96 -7.27
CA MET A 137 30.89 12.75 -8.27
C MET A 137 31.49 14.06 -8.81
N GLY A 138 31.02 15.23 -8.35
CA GLY A 138 31.45 16.53 -8.88
C GLY A 138 31.02 16.79 -10.33
N TRP A 139 30.11 15.98 -10.89
CA TRP A 139 29.62 16.16 -12.27
C TRP A 139 28.77 17.41 -12.45
N LEU A 140 28.27 17.97 -11.34
CA LEU A 140 27.50 19.20 -11.34
C LEU A 140 28.35 20.44 -11.01
N ASP A 141 29.65 20.28 -10.75
CA ASP A 141 30.54 21.38 -10.41
C ASP A 141 30.70 22.32 -11.62
N GLY A 142 30.25 23.57 -11.46
CA GLY A 142 30.25 24.59 -12.51
C GLY A 142 28.88 24.89 -13.12
N TYR A 143 27.83 24.12 -12.79
CA TYR A 143 26.45 24.51 -13.06
C TYR A 143 25.91 25.34 -11.89
N VAL A 144 25.22 26.44 -12.21
CA VAL A 144 24.39 27.15 -11.22
C VAL A 144 23.04 26.45 -11.21
N LEU A 145 22.80 25.65 -10.15
CA LEU A 145 21.51 24.98 -9.92
C LEU A 145 20.45 25.97 -9.41
#